data_AF-A0AAE3KX34-F1
#
_entry.id   AF-A0AAE3KX34-F1
#
_cell.length_a   1.000
_cell.length_b   1.000
_cell.length_c   1.000
_cell.angle_alpha   90.00
_cell.angle_beta   90.00
_cell.angle_gamma   90.00
#
_symmetry.space_group_name_H-M   'P 1'
#
loop_
_entity.id
_entity.type
_entity.pdbx_description
1 polymer ?
#
loop_
_entity_poly.entity_id
_entity_poly.type
_entity_poly.pdbx_seq_one_letter_code
_entity_poly.pdbx_strand_id
1 'polypeptide(L)' 'MNKRNMEIISSVGSVALLAALFILVHQNMPQSQEYGFVASLVAFIIVVSLVGLKLTRME' A
#
# COMPACT_ATOMS: atom_id res chain seq x y z
N MET A 1 -4.92 -15.88 14.12
CA MET A 1 -3.66 -15.95 13.33
C MET A 1 -2.49 -15.64 14.25
N ASN A 2 -1.33 -16.28 14.06
CA ASN A 2 -0.14 -15.98 14.85
C ASN A 2 0.41 -14.59 14.47
N LYS A 3 0.88 -13.78 15.44
CA LYS A 3 1.32 -12.38 15.22
C LYS A 3 2.32 -12.26 14.05
N ARG A 4 3.29 -13.16 14.05
CA ARG A 4 4.32 -13.29 12.99
C ARG A 4 3.73 -13.52 11.60
N ASN A 5 2.67 -14.32 11.48
CA ASN A 5 2.00 -14.52 10.18
C ASN A 5 1.31 -13.23 9.70
N MET A 6 0.80 -12.41 10.63
CA MET A 6 0.11 -11.17 10.29
C MET A 6 1.07 -10.08 9.83
N GLU A 7 2.26 -10.01 10.43
CA GLU A 7 3.36 -9.15 9.97
C GLU A 7 3.83 -9.53 8.57
N ILE A 8 4.01 -10.83 8.31
CA ILE A 8 4.42 -11.32 6.98
C ILE A 8 3.37 -10.98 5.92
N ILE A 9 2.09 -11.24 6.22
CA ILE A 9 0.99 -10.92 5.31
C ILE A 9 0.87 -9.41 5.09
N SER A 10 1.07 -8.60 6.13
CA SER A 10 1.07 -7.14 6.01
C SER A 10 2.20 -6.63 5.11
N SER A 11 3.42 -7.15 5.27
CA SER A 11 4.56 -6.77 4.43
C SER A 11 4.37 -7.18 2.97
N VAL A 12 3.99 -8.44 2.72
CA VAL A 12 3.74 -8.93 1.36
C VAL A 12 2.56 -8.20 0.72
N GLY A 13 1.49 -7.97 1.48
CA GLY A 13 0.31 -7.24 1.07
C GLY A 13 0.62 -5.79 0.71
N SER A 14 1.53 -5.13 1.43
CA SER A 14 1.94 -3.75 1.13
C SER A 14 2.64 -3.65 -0.23
N VAL A 15 3.56 -4.56 -0.53
CA VAL A 15 4.24 -4.58 -1.85
C VAL A 15 3.23 -4.84 -2.98
N ALA A 16 2.32 -5.80 -2.79
CA ALA A 16 1.29 -6.11 -3.76
C ALA A 16 0.32 -4.92 -3.99
N LEU A 17 -0.07 -4.23 -2.93
CA LEU A 17 -0.94 -3.04 -3.00
C LEU A 17 -0.28 -1.91 -3.80
N LEU A 18 1.00 -1.63 -3.53
CA LEU A 18 1.73 -0.58 -4.24
C LEU A 18 1.85 -0.90 -5.74
N ALA A 19 2.17 -2.15 -6.08
CA ALA A 19 2.23 -2.60 -7.47
C ALA A 19 0.88 -2.43 -8.17
N ALA A 20 -0.23 -2.81 -7.51
CA ALA A 20 -1.57 -2.66 -8.06
C ALA A 20 -1.94 -1.18 -8.30
N LEU A 21 -1.60 -0.29 -7.39
CA LEU A 21 -1.83 1.16 -7.52
C LEU A 21 -1.07 1.74 -8.73
N PHE A 22 0.18 1.33 -8.94
CA PHE A 22 0.98 1.78 -10.07
C PHE A 22 0.45 1.26 -11.41
N ILE A 23 0.01 0.00 -11.46
CA ILE A 23 -0.62 -0.56 -12.66
C ILE A 23 -1.92 0.20 -12.98
N LEU A 24 -2.74 0.49 -11.97
CA LEU A 24 -3.98 1.24 -12.14
C LEU A 24 -3.75 2.65 -12.68
N VAL A 25 -2.77 3.38 -12.13
CA VAL A 25 -2.39 4.71 -12.63
C VAL A 25 -1.94 4.63 -14.07
N HIS A 26 -1.08 3.67 -14.40
CA HIS A 26 -0.54 3.51 -15.74
C HIS A 26 -1.64 3.24 -16.78
N GLN A 27 -2.64 2.43 -16.42
CA GLN A 27 -3.76 2.10 -17.32
C GLN A 27 -4.82 3.20 -17.44
N ASN A 28 -5.15 3.89 -16.35
CA ASN A 28 -6.31 4.81 -16.32
C ASN A 28 -5.93 6.28 -16.53
N MET A 29 -4.69 6.67 -16.25
CA MET A 29 -4.24 8.07 -16.34
C MET A 29 -2.92 8.22 -17.12
N PRO A 30 -2.85 7.78 -18.38
CA PRO A 30 -1.62 7.86 -19.18
C PRO A 30 -1.18 9.31 -19.46
N GLN A 31 -2.11 10.28 -19.50
CA GLN A 31 -1.81 11.70 -19.77
C GLN A 31 -1.27 12.45 -18.54
N SER A 32 -1.59 12.00 -17.32
CA SER A 32 -1.23 12.65 -16.05
C SER A 32 -0.49 11.69 -15.13
N GLN A 33 0.35 10.85 -15.71
CA GLN A 33 0.92 9.68 -15.05
C GLN A 33 1.79 10.06 -13.85
N GLU A 34 2.54 11.16 -13.96
CA GLU A 34 3.40 11.69 -12.90
C GLU A 34 2.60 12.04 -11.64
N TYR A 35 1.48 12.76 -11.81
CA TYR A 35 0.58 13.11 -10.72
C TYR A 35 -0.13 11.88 -10.14
N GLY A 36 -0.51 10.93 -10.99
CA GLY A 36 -1.12 9.68 -10.58
C GLY A 36 -0.18 8.84 -9.71
N PHE A 37 1.11 8.75 -10.07
CA PHE A 37 2.10 8.03 -9.26
C PHE A 37 2.30 8.69 -7.90
N VAL A 38 2.40 10.03 -7.85
CA VAL A 38 2.50 10.77 -6.59
C VAL A 38 1.27 10.54 -5.71
N ALA A 39 0.07 10.63 -6.28
CA ALA A 39 -1.18 10.37 -5.56
C ALA A 39 -1.26 8.94 -5.01
N SER A 40 -0.87 7.95 -5.81
CA SER A 40 -0.78 6.55 -5.39
C SER A 40 0.25 6.33 -4.28
N LEU A 41 1.39 7.04 -4.33
CA LEU A 41 2.40 6.97 -3.28
C LEU A 41 1.87 7.52 -1.95
N VAL A 42 1.19 8.67 -1.99
CA VAL A 42 0.57 9.28 -0.81
C VAL A 42 -0.51 8.36 -0.23
N ALA A 43 -1.37 7.80 -1.09
CA ALA A 43 -2.39 6.84 -0.67
C ALA A 43 -1.77 5.60 -0.02
N PHE A 44 -0.70 5.06 -0.62
CA PHE A 44 0.03 3.92 -0.09
C PHE A 44 0.61 4.19 1.30
N ILE A 45 1.27 5.34 1.49
CA ILE A 45 1.84 5.73 2.79
C ILE A 45 0.76 5.79 3.86
N ILE A 46 -0.40 6.42 3.56
CA ILE A 46 -1.52 6.50 4.51
C ILE A 46 -2.02 5.11 4.89
N VAL A 47 -2.24 4.22 3.91
CA VAL A 47 -2.73 2.86 4.17
C VAL A 47 -1.73 2.07 5.01
N VAL A 48 -0.45 2.07 4.65
CA VAL A 48 0.58 1.32 5.40
C VAL A 48 0.78 1.89 6.80
N SER A 49 0.73 3.20 6.99
CA SER A 49 0.78 3.81 8.33
C SER A 49 -0.39 3.38 9.20
N LEU A 50 -1.62 3.33 8.65
CA LEU A 50 -2.80 2.87 9.38
C LEU A 50 -2.71 1.38 9.72
N VAL A 51 -2.24 0.55 8.79
CA VAL A 51 -2.06 -0.89 9.00
C VAL A 51 -0.96 -1.14 10.04
N GLY A 52 0.15 -0.40 9.97
CA GLY A 52 1.23 -0.46 10.95
C GLY A 52 0.76 -0.08 12.36
N LEU A 53 0.01 1.02 12.50
CA LEU A 53 -0.60 1.43 13.77
C LEU A 53 -1.53 0.36 14.34
N LYS A 54 -2.34 -0.29 13.49
CA LYS A 54 -3.20 -1.40 13.92
C LYS A 54 -2.39 -2.60 14.40
N LEU A 55 -1.29 -2.95 13.71
CA LEU A 55 -0.40 -4.03 14.12
C LEU A 55 0.26 -3.74 15.47
N THR A 56 0.77 -2.52 15.66
CA THR A 56 1.40 -2.10 16.93
C THR A 56 0.42 -2.11 18.09
N ARG A 57 -0.87 -1.82 17.86
CA ARG A 57 -1.90 -1.84 18.91
C ARG A 57 -2.40 -3.26 19.26
N MET A 58 -2.07 -4.26 18.44
CA MET A 58 -2.38 -5.67 18.74
C MET A 58 -1.29 -6.34 19.58
N GLU A 59 -0.29 -5.57 20.01
CA GLU A 59 0.73 -5.97 20.98
C GLU A 59 0.23 -5.87 22.43
#